data_AF-L0PEL8-F1
#
_entry.id   AF-L0PEL8-F1
#
_cell.length_a   1.000
_cell.length_b   1.000
_cell.length_c   1.000
_cell.angle_alpha   90.00
_cell.angle_beta   90.00
_cell.angle_gamma   90.00
#
_symmetry.space_group_name_H-M   'P 1'
#
loop_
_entity.id
_entity.type
_entity.pdbx_description
1 polymer ?
#
loop_
_entity_poly.entity_id
_entity_poly.type
_entity_poly.pdbx_seq_one_letter_code
_entity_poly.pdbx_strand_id
1 'polypeptide(L)'
;MRRWSIKLVAISEDGQEVPALFIDKVLYKLHPTFQNPNRSFKKPPFKIEEHGWGEFEMDIVISYAERGGETTIKHDLNFQQTKYENEHILTIVNPRPALQRLLAESGPIPEHSVDLEDKKKDKRKFDGVDMDRLADGLQKLEEDDLLQVVQMVNDNKTPEMYVKNDVEGLFFFQFISFFNILKEGEFHLDLYTLSDNLLTMLWNFTAKRVA
;
A
#
# COMPACT_ATOMS: atom_id res chain seq x y z
N MET A 1 -10.68 0.59 -38.47
CA MET A 1 -10.93 0.64 -37.01
C MET A 1 -10.66 -0.75 -36.46
N ARG A 2 -9.80 -0.88 -35.45
CA ARG A 2 -9.40 -2.16 -34.86
C ARG A 2 -10.26 -2.42 -33.62
N ARG A 3 -10.65 -3.67 -33.41
CA ARG A 3 -11.20 -4.15 -32.14
C ARG A 3 -10.03 -4.66 -31.30
N TRP A 4 -9.96 -4.23 -30.04
CA TRP A 4 -8.95 -4.68 -29.10
C TRP A 4 -9.60 -5.08 -27.78
N SER A 5 -8.91 -5.90 -27.00
CA SER A 5 -9.36 -6.31 -25.68
C SER A 5 -8.19 -6.51 -24.74
N ILE A 6 -8.36 -6.13 -23.48
CA ILE A 6 -7.37 -6.34 -22.41
C ILE A 6 -8.03 -7.18 -21.33
N LYS A 7 -7.28 -8.15 -20.79
CA LYS A 7 -7.68 -8.95 -19.62
C LYS A 7 -6.55 -8.94 -18.60
N LEU A 8 -6.87 -9.03 -17.32
CA LEU A 8 -5.90 -9.22 -16.24
C LEU A 8 -6.10 -10.62 -15.65
N VAL A 9 -4.99 -11.32 -15.46
CA VAL A 9 -4.90 -12.63 -14.83
C VAL A 9 -3.74 -12.62 -13.86
N ALA A 10 -3.80 -13.48 -12.85
CA ALA A 10 -2.65 -13.76 -12.00
C ALA A 10 -1.91 -14.96 -12.57
N ILE A 11 -0.61 -15.04 -12.30
CA ILE A 11 0.24 -16.16 -12.69
C ILE A 11 0.58 -16.94 -11.42
N SER A 12 0.28 -18.24 -11.41
CA SER A 12 0.63 -19.13 -10.30
C SER A 12 2.11 -19.51 -10.30
N GLU A 13 2.57 -20.14 -9.22
CA GLU A 13 3.94 -20.68 -9.12
C GLU A 13 4.28 -21.65 -10.28
N ASP A 14 3.30 -22.44 -10.72
CA ASP A 14 3.43 -23.36 -11.86
C ASP A 14 3.43 -22.65 -13.23
N GLY A 15 3.36 -21.31 -13.24
CA GLY A 15 3.27 -20.49 -14.44
C GLY A 15 1.89 -20.54 -15.13
N GLN A 16 0.84 -20.98 -14.43
CA GLN A 16 -0.50 -21.06 -15.00
C GLN A 16 -1.30 -19.78 -14.77
N GLU A 17 -2.12 -19.39 -15.75
CA GLU A 17 -3.09 -18.30 -15.58
C GLU A 17 -4.18 -18.71 -14.59
N VAL A 18 -4.29 -17.99 -13.47
CA VAL A 18 -5.36 -18.15 -12.48
C VAL A 18 -6.16 -16.85 -12.34
N PRO A 19 -7.44 -16.92 -11.92
CA PRO A 19 -8.22 -15.72 -11.66
C PRO A 19 -7.58 -14.87 -10.55
N ALA A 20 -7.40 -13.57 -10.79
CA ALA A 20 -6.83 -12.65 -9.82
C ALA A 20 -7.87 -12.23 -8.75
N LEU A 21 -8.23 -13.16 -7.85
CA LEU A 21 -9.28 -12.98 -6.83
C LEU A 21 -8.92 -11.97 -5.74
N PHE A 22 -7.62 -11.69 -5.56
CA PHE A 22 -7.14 -10.64 -4.65
C PHE A 22 -7.43 -9.21 -5.15
N ILE A 23 -7.95 -9.04 -6.37
CA ILE A 23 -8.35 -7.76 -6.95
C ILE A 23 -9.86 -7.58 -6.77
N ASP A 24 -10.28 -6.48 -6.14
CA ASP A 24 -11.69 -6.11 -6.01
C ASP A 24 -12.19 -5.34 -7.24
N LYS A 25 -11.35 -4.43 -7.77
CA LYS A 25 -11.74 -3.54 -8.85
C LYS A 25 -10.54 -3.16 -9.71
N VAL A 26 -10.75 -3.15 -11.02
CA VAL A 26 -9.81 -2.60 -12.00
C VAL A 26 -10.45 -1.40 -12.67
N LEU A 27 -9.72 -0.29 -12.76
CA LEU A 27 -10.11 0.90 -13.50
C LEU A 27 -9.12 1.12 -14.65
N TYR A 28 -9.62 1.02 -15.88
CA TYR A 28 -8.88 1.43 -17.08
C TYR A 28 -9.09 2.92 -17.31
N LYS A 29 -8.01 3.70 -17.36
CA LYS A 29 -8.02 5.11 -17.75
C LYS A 29 -7.62 5.22 -19.22
N LEU A 30 -8.60 5.10 -20.11
CA LEU A 30 -8.42 5.20 -21.56
C LEU A 30 -8.04 6.62 -21.98
N HIS A 31 -7.58 6.76 -23.24
CA HIS A 31 -7.31 8.06 -23.83
C HIS A 31 -8.57 8.97 -23.78
N PRO A 32 -8.44 10.30 -23.54
CA PRO A 32 -9.59 11.21 -23.40
C PRO A 32 -10.55 11.29 -24.61
N THR A 33 -10.15 10.76 -25.76
CA THR A 33 -11.00 10.69 -26.97
C THR A 33 -12.10 9.63 -26.88
N PHE A 34 -12.01 8.69 -25.94
CA PHE A 34 -13.05 7.69 -25.72
C PHE A 34 -14.20 8.30 -24.91
N GLN A 35 -15.44 7.91 -25.25
CA GLN A 35 -16.59 8.23 -24.40
C GLN A 35 -16.45 7.46 -23.08
N ASN A 36 -16.60 8.16 -21.96
CA ASN A 36 -16.35 7.62 -20.62
C ASN A 36 -14.97 6.95 -20.53
N PRO A 37 -13.87 7.71 -20.59
CA PRO A 37 -12.52 7.15 -20.68
C PRO A 37 -12.13 6.33 -19.43
N ASN A 38 -12.81 6.54 -18.31
CA ASN A 38 -12.63 5.78 -17.08
C ASN A 38 -13.61 4.61 -17.01
N ARG A 39 -13.12 3.36 -17.17
CA ARG A 39 -13.95 2.15 -17.19
C ARG A 39 -13.57 1.21 -16.06
N SER A 40 -14.52 0.90 -15.17
CA SER A 40 -14.28 0.06 -13.99
C SER A 40 -14.92 -1.32 -14.10
N PHE A 41 -14.19 -2.36 -13.69
CA PHE A 41 -14.62 -3.76 -13.68
C PHE A 41 -14.35 -4.37 -12.31
N LYS A 42 -15.24 -5.22 -11.82
CA LYS A 42 -15.18 -5.80 -10.45
C LYS A 42 -15.08 -7.33 -10.42
N LYS A 43 -14.94 -7.97 -11.58
CA LYS A 43 -14.91 -9.42 -11.69
C LYS A 43 -13.77 -9.86 -12.59
N PRO A 44 -12.98 -10.87 -12.20
CA PRO A 44 -12.02 -11.50 -13.10
C PRO A 44 -12.69 -12.02 -14.38
N PRO A 45 -12.01 -11.95 -15.54
CA PRO A 45 -10.63 -11.52 -15.76
C PRO A 45 -10.53 -10.00 -16.05
N PHE A 46 -11.46 -9.20 -15.50
CA PHE A 46 -11.53 -7.74 -15.66
C PHE A 46 -11.53 -7.28 -17.11
N LYS A 47 -12.08 -8.10 -18.02
CA LYS A 47 -11.95 -7.90 -19.46
C LYS A 47 -12.61 -6.61 -19.92
N ILE A 48 -11.86 -5.79 -20.64
CA ILE A 48 -12.37 -4.67 -21.44
C ILE A 48 -12.28 -5.01 -22.93
N GLU A 49 -13.28 -4.61 -23.70
CA GLU A 49 -13.31 -4.70 -25.16
C GLU A 49 -13.75 -3.35 -25.72
N GLU A 50 -13.01 -2.83 -26.71
CA GLU A 50 -13.28 -1.52 -27.30
C GLU A 50 -12.80 -1.49 -28.77
N HIS A 51 -13.17 -0.41 -29.47
CA HIS A 51 -12.78 -0.16 -30.86
C HIS A 51 -12.06 1.17 -30.99
N GLY A 52 -10.94 1.17 -31.70
CA GLY A 52 -10.11 2.36 -31.85
C GLY A 52 -9.27 2.36 -33.12
N TRP A 53 -8.63 3.49 -33.38
CA TRP A 53 -7.73 3.69 -34.51
C TRP A 53 -6.30 4.06 -34.09
N GLY A 54 -6.10 4.46 -32.84
CA GLY A 54 -4.81 4.88 -32.30
C GLY A 54 -4.22 3.91 -31.28
N GLU A 55 -2.90 4.01 -31.13
CA GLU A 55 -2.09 3.40 -30.07
C GLU A 55 -1.88 4.45 -28.96
N PHE A 56 -1.85 4.04 -27.71
CA PHE A 56 -1.70 4.95 -26.58
C PHE A 56 -1.26 4.23 -25.29
N GLU A 57 -0.54 4.95 -24.43
CA GLU A 57 -0.30 4.53 -23.05
C GLU A 57 -1.55 4.82 -22.20
N MET A 58 -1.92 3.87 -21.34
CA MET A 58 -3.01 4.01 -20.39
C MET A 58 -2.59 3.55 -19.00
N ASP A 59 -3.21 4.16 -17.99
CA ASP A 59 -3.10 3.69 -16.61
C ASP A 59 -4.18 2.64 -16.34
N ILE A 60 -3.77 1.52 -15.76
CA ILE A 60 -4.66 0.50 -15.21
C ILE A 60 -4.50 0.56 -13.70
N VAL A 61 -5.51 1.08 -13.01
CA VAL A 61 -5.54 1.17 -11.54
C VAL A 61 -6.19 -0.08 -10.99
N ILE A 62 -5.45 -0.81 -10.16
CA ILE A 62 -5.87 -2.04 -9.51
C ILE A 62 -6.16 -1.70 -8.05
N SER A 63 -7.41 -1.87 -7.61
CA SER A 63 -7.81 -1.81 -6.21
C SER A 63 -7.82 -3.22 -5.64
N TYR A 64 -7.03 -3.47 -4.60
CA TYR A 64 -6.97 -4.76 -3.93
C TYR A 64 -8.19 -4.99 -3.05
N ALA A 65 -8.58 -6.25 -2.88
CA ALA A 65 -9.64 -6.66 -1.96
C ALA A 65 -9.31 -6.30 -0.51
N GLU A 66 -10.33 -6.33 0.36
CA GLU A 66 -10.17 -6.13 1.81
C GLU A 66 -9.53 -4.78 2.20
N ARG A 67 -9.69 -3.77 1.34
CA ARG A 67 -9.03 -2.44 1.43
C ARG A 67 -7.51 -2.57 1.52
N GLY A 68 -6.92 -3.44 0.68
CA GLY A 68 -5.47 -3.64 0.57
C GLY A 68 -4.71 -2.49 -0.12
N GLY A 69 -5.37 -1.36 -0.40
CA GLY A 69 -4.81 -0.24 -1.15
C GLY A 69 -5.01 -0.37 -2.66
N GLU A 70 -4.29 0.45 -3.41
CA GLU A 70 -4.33 0.47 -4.87
C GLU A 70 -2.92 0.49 -5.46
N THR A 71 -2.78 0.00 -6.69
CA THR A 71 -1.54 0.11 -7.47
C THR A 71 -1.90 0.49 -8.90
N THR A 72 -1.08 1.32 -9.53
CA THR A 72 -1.26 1.71 -10.92
C THR A 72 -0.17 1.08 -11.77
N ILE A 73 -0.57 0.36 -12.83
CA ILE A 73 0.34 -0.13 -13.86
C ILE A 73 0.13 0.68 -15.13
N LYS A 74 1.22 1.00 -15.82
CA LYS A 74 1.18 1.61 -17.14
C LYS A 74 1.14 0.52 -18.19
N HIS A 75 0.21 0.64 -19.14
CA HIS A 75 0.05 -0.29 -20.23
C HIS A 75 0.09 0.45 -21.56
N ASP A 76 1.01 0.06 -22.43
CA ASP A 76 1.06 0.53 -23.81
C ASP A 76 0.13 -0.33 -24.68
N LEU A 77 -0.93 0.29 -25.21
CA LEU A 77 -1.77 -0.31 -26.23
C LEU A 77 -1.17 -0.02 -27.61
N ASN A 78 -0.55 -1.03 -28.20
CA ASN A 78 -0.01 -0.96 -29.55
C ASN A 78 -0.51 -2.10 -30.43
N PHE A 79 -0.27 -1.99 -31.74
CA PHE A 79 -0.71 -2.95 -32.73
C PHE A 79 0.44 -3.62 -33.49
N GLN A 80 1.62 -3.65 -32.88
CA GLN A 80 2.79 -4.34 -33.44
C GLN A 80 2.56 -5.85 -33.52
N GLN A 81 1.82 -6.40 -32.55
CA GLN A 81 1.45 -7.82 -32.49
C GLN A 81 -0.07 -7.98 -32.35
N THR A 82 -0.61 -9.12 -32.81
CA THR A 82 -2.05 -9.43 -32.70
C THR A 82 -2.44 -9.79 -31.26
N LYS A 83 -1.49 -10.35 -30.50
CA LYS A 83 -1.60 -10.67 -29.08
C LYS A 83 -0.22 -10.44 -28.47
N TYR A 84 -0.18 -9.79 -27.32
CA TYR A 84 1.01 -9.68 -26.48
C TYR A 84 0.58 -9.74 -25.02
N GLU A 85 1.55 -10.06 -24.16
CA GLU A 85 1.36 -10.23 -22.72
C GLU A 85 2.45 -9.41 -22.03
N ASN A 86 2.06 -8.68 -20.99
CA ASN A 86 2.98 -7.87 -20.18
C ASN A 86 2.85 -8.35 -18.73
N GLU A 87 3.93 -8.92 -18.20
CA GLU A 87 4.00 -9.36 -16.81
C GLU A 87 4.39 -8.19 -15.92
N HIS A 88 3.67 -8.03 -14.80
CA HIS A 88 3.94 -7.00 -13.80
C HIS A 88 4.05 -7.65 -12.43
N ILE A 89 5.15 -7.38 -11.73
CA ILE A 89 5.34 -7.80 -10.34
C ILE A 89 4.65 -6.79 -9.43
N LEU A 90 3.67 -7.24 -8.65
CA LEU A 90 2.95 -6.43 -7.68
C LEU A 90 3.47 -6.71 -6.28
N THR A 91 3.96 -5.68 -5.58
CA THR A 91 4.43 -5.80 -4.20
C THR A 91 3.33 -5.35 -3.24
N ILE A 92 2.67 -6.29 -2.59
CA ILE A 92 1.64 -6.01 -1.57
C ILE A 92 2.29 -6.17 -0.20
N VAL A 93 2.44 -5.05 0.53
CA VAL A 93 3.09 -5.01 1.84
C VAL A 93 2.05 -5.10 2.95
N ASN A 94 2.28 -5.99 3.91
CA ASN A 94 1.42 -6.22 5.08
C ASN A 94 -0.09 -6.38 4.72
N PRO A 95 -0.45 -7.33 3.83
CA PRO A 95 -1.85 -7.58 3.49
C PRO A 95 -2.63 -8.03 4.74
N ARG A 96 -3.87 -7.56 4.88
CA ARG A 96 -4.78 -8.02 5.94
C ARG A 96 -5.02 -9.53 5.84
N PRO A 97 -5.37 -10.23 6.94
CA PRO A 97 -5.53 -11.69 6.94
C PRO A 97 -6.53 -12.20 5.88
N ALA A 98 -7.60 -11.45 5.59
CA ALA A 98 -8.54 -11.81 4.54
C ALA A 98 -7.96 -11.67 3.12
N LEU A 99 -7.13 -10.64 2.87
CA LEU A 99 -6.40 -10.48 1.61
C LEU A 99 -5.31 -11.54 1.44
N GLN A 100 -4.63 -11.91 2.54
CA GLN A 100 -3.66 -13.01 2.53
C GLN A 100 -4.28 -14.31 2.05
N ARG A 101 -5.50 -14.64 2.49
CA ARG A 101 -6.20 -15.85 2.00
C ARG A 101 -6.42 -15.82 0.49
N LEU A 102 -6.83 -14.68 -0.06
CA LEU A 102 -7.03 -14.50 -1.50
C LEU A 102 -5.72 -14.55 -2.29
N LEU A 103 -4.62 -14.03 -1.72
CA LEU A 103 -3.30 -14.12 -2.33
C LEU A 103 -2.76 -15.55 -2.32
N ALA A 104 -3.01 -16.30 -1.24
CA ALA A 104 -2.61 -17.71 -1.11
C ALA A 104 -3.28 -18.63 -2.16
N GLU A 105 -4.45 -18.25 -2.68
CA GLU A 105 -5.09 -18.96 -3.79
C GLU A 105 -4.36 -18.78 -5.13
N SER A 106 -3.57 -17.72 -5.28
CA SER A 106 -2.77 -17.46 -6.48
C SER A 106 -1.37 -18.07 -6.43
N GLY A 107 -0.87 -18.43 -5.24
CA GLY A 107 0.44 -19.07 -5.05
C GLY A 107 0.89 -18.99 -3.59
N PRO A 108 1.97 -19.70 -3.22
CA PRO A 108 2.52 -19.60 -1.88
C PRO A 108 2.99 -18.17 -1.62
N ILE A 109 2.46 -17.59 -0.55
CA ILE A 109 2.94 -16.29 -0.05
C ILE A 109 4.31 -16.58 0.56
N PRO A 110 5.38 -15.85 0.17
CA PRO A 110 6.66 -15.95 0.83
C PRO A 110 6.42 -15.83 2.33
N GLU A 111 6.80 -16.85 3.09
CA GLU A 111 6.84 -16.79 4.55
C GLU A 111 7.79 -15.66 4.93
N HIS A 112 7.26 -14.43 5.05
CA HIS A 112 7.61 -13.69 6.23
C HIS A 112 6.96 -14.44 7.36
N SER A 113 7.78 -15.16 8.14
CA SER A 113 7.42 -15.80 9.38
C SER A 113 6.85 -14.77 10.37
N VAL A 114 5.61 -14.35 10.13
CA VAL A 114 4.67 -14.03 11.17
C VAL A 114 3.85 -15.29 11.34
N ASP A 115 4.43 -16.22 12.10
CA ASP A 115 3.70 -17.27 12.80
C ASP A 115 2.53 -16.58 13.54
N LEU A 116 1.36 -16.56 12.90
CA LEU A 116 0.07 -16.43 13.59
C LEU A 116 -0.34 -17.82 14.10
N GLU A 117 0.63 -18.59 14.60
CA GLU A 117 0.31 -19.55 15.64
C GLU A 117 -0.04 -18.76 16.89
N ASP A 118 -1.04 -19.24 17.63
CA ASP A 118 -1.30 -18.91 19.03
C ASP A 118 -0.11 -19.30 19.94
N LYS A 119 1.10 -18.84 19.60
CA LYS A 119 2.30 -18.88 20.41
C LYS A 119 2.44 -17.53 21.06
N LYS A 120 2.18 -17.54 22.38
CA LYS A 120 2.66 -16.56 23.37
C LYS A 120 3.69 -15.59 22.80
N LYS A 121 3.30 -14.32 22.69
CA LYS A 121 4.11 -13.12 22.98
C LYS A 121 5.60 -13.43 23.10
N ASP A 122 6.33 -13.48 21.99
CA ASP A 122 7.75 -13.14 22.07
C ASP A 122 7.83 -11.61 22.09
N LYS A 123 7.51 -11.08 23.28
CA LYS A 123 7.92 -9.74 23.66
C LYS A 123 9.43 -9.70 23.40
N ARG A 124 9.88 -8.93 22.41
CA ARG A 124 11.16 -8.22 22.59
C ARG A 124 11.03 -7.57 23.96
N LYS A 125 11.72 -8.11 24.97
CA LYS A 125 11.75 -7.56 26.31
C LYS A 125 12.58 -6.30 26.22
N PHE A 126 11.96 -5.22 25.78
CA PHE A 126 12.49 -3.90 26.02
C PHE A 126 12.25 -3.60 27.50
N ASP A 127 13.33 -3.56 28.27
CA ASP A 127 13.25 -3.31 29.71
C ASP A 127 12.86 -1.83 29.90
N GLY A 128 11.59 -1.57 30.23
CA GLY A 128 11.11 -0.24 30.65
C GLY A 128 10.17 0.52 29.68
N VAL A 129 9.82 -0.02 28.51
CA VAL A 129 8.83 0.59 27.58
C VAL A 129 7.66 -0.35 27.36
N ASP A 130 6.47 0.10 27.71
CA ASP A 130 5.22 -0.62 27.46
C ASP A 130 4.68 -0.20 26.09
N MET A 131 4.78 -1.10 25.10
CA MET A 131 4.42 -0.82 23.70
C MET A 131 2.93 -0.52 23.53
N ASP A 132 2.06 -1.15 24.33
CA ASP A 132 0.61 -0.93 24.27
C ASP A 132 0.29 0.47 24.77
N ARG A 133 0.93 0.89 25.87
CA ARG A 133 0.76 2.23 26.43
C ARG A 133 1.46 3.31 25.60
N LEU A 134 2.56 2.98 24.93
CA LEU A 134 3.22 3.88 23.97
C LEU A 134 2.31 4.15 22.77
N ALA A 135 1.73 3.11 22.19
CA ALA A 135 0.82 3.23 21.05
C ALA A 135 -0.42 4.06 21.40
N ASP A 136 -1.04 3.80 22.57
CA ASP A 136 -2.17 4.57 23.07
C ASP A 136 -1.79 6.03 23.36
N GLY A 137 -0.58 6.26 23.90
CA GLY A 137 -0.05 7.60 24.12
C GLY A 137 0.13 8.40 22.83
N LEU A 138 0.71 7.79 21.80
CA LEU A 138 0.92 8.42 20.49
C LEU A 138 -0.39 8.82 19.80
N GLN A 139 -1.45 8.02 19.95
CA GLN A 139 -2.78 8.33 19.38
C GLN A 139 -3.49 9.48 20.09
N LYS A 140 -3.09 9.78 21.33
CA LYS A 140 -3.70 10.82 22.17
C LYS A 140 -2.92 12.14 22.15
N LEU A 141 -1.82 12.21 21.40
CA LEU A 141 -1.04 13.43 21.27
C LEU A 141 -1.81 14.49 20.49
N GLU A 142 -1.68 15.73 20.93
CA GLU A 142 -2.18 16.89 20.21
C GLU A 142 -1.31 17.16 18.98
N GLU A 143 -1.85 17.96 18.05
CA GLU A 143 -1.21 18.27 16.78
C GLU A 143 0.24 18.76 16.96
N ASP A 144 0.49 19.66 17.90
CA ASP A 144 1.83 20.19 18.20
C ASP A 144 2.83 19.11 18.66
N ASP A 145 2.33 18.09 19.36
CA ASP A 145 3.16 16.99 19.87
C ASP A 145 3.42 15.93 18.80
N LEU A 146 2.48 15.73 17.87
CA LEU A 146 2.66 14.87 16.70
C LEU A 146 3.80 15.37 15.81
N LEU A 147 3.93 16.69 15.66
CA LEU A 147 5.04 17.31 14.91
C LEU A 147 6.40 16.94 15.50
N GLN A 148 6.48 16.95 16.84
CA GLN A 148 7.71 16.63 17.54
C GLN A 148 8.04 15.14 17.42
N VAL A 149 7.03 14.25 17.43
CA VAL A 149 7.20 12.82 17.15
C VAL A 149 7.74 12.59 15.74
N VAL A 150 7.13 13.22 14.74
CA VAL A 150 7.55 13.10 13.34
C VAL A 150 9.00 13.56 13.16
N GLN A 151 9.38 14.66 13.82
CA GLN A 151 10.76 15.13 13.83
C GLN A 151 11.71 14.12 14.47
N MET A 152 11.38 13.57 15.65
CA MET A 152 12.22 12.57 16.32
C MET A 152 12.44 11.31 15.45
N VAL A 153 11.39 10.85 14.76
CA VAL A 153 11.46 9.69 13.86
C VAL A 153 12.35 9.98 12.64
N ASN A 154 12.25 11.19 12.07
CA ASN A 154 13.05 11.56 10.90
C ASN A 154 14.53 11.77 11.26
N ASP A 155 14.81 12.39 12.40
CA ASP A 155 16.17 12.65 12.89
C ASP A 155 16.92 11.37 13.26
N ASN A 156 16.19 10.29 13.59
CA ASN A 156 16.75 8.98 13.97
C ASN A 156 16.44 7.88 12.96
N LYS A 157 16.12 8.25 11.71
CA LYS A 157 15.71 7.31 10.66
C LYS A 157 16.85 6.34 10.32
N THR A 158 16.61 5.05 10.48
CA THR A 158 17.52 3.99 10.03
C THR A 158 16.98 3.30 8.76
N PRO A 159 17.82 2.62 7.97
CA PRO A 159 17.39 1.85 6.80
C PRO A 159 16.43 0.69 7.12
N GLU A 160 16.37 0.28 8.38
CA GLU A 160 15.56 -0.84 8.90
C GLU A 160 14.18 -0.39 9.40
N MET A 161 13.96 0.93 9.57
CA MET A 161 12.71 1.51 10.04
C MET A 161 11.68 1.63 8.92
N TYR A 162 10.47 1.10 9.15
CA TYR A 162 9.36 1.27 8.23
C TYR A 162 8.47 2.44 8.67
N VAL A 163 8.59 3.55 7.95
CA VAL A 163 7.77 4.76 8.14
C VAL A 163 7.08 5.08 6.83
N LYS A 164 5.75 4.89 6.77
CA LYS A 164 4.95 5.18 5.58
C LYS A 164 4.32 6.56 5.74
N ASN A 165 4.65 7.46 4.83
CA ASN A 165 4.05 8.79 4.77
C ASN A 165 3.28 8.87 3.45
N ASP A 166 1.96 8.90 3.52
CA ASP A 166 1.08 8.87 2.34
C ASP A 166 0.98 10.23 1.62
N VAL A 167 1.95 11.14 1.83
CA VAL A 167 2.03 12.46 1.17
C VAL A 167 3.31 12.54 0.33
N GLU A 168 3.16 12.58 -1.00
CA GLU A 168 4.28 12.70 -1.95
C GLU A 168 5.10 14.00 -1.74
N GLY A 169 6.40 13.85 -1.49
CA GLY A 169 7.44 14.70 -2.11
C GLY A 169 7.61 16.16 -1.64
N LEU A 170 8.75 16.40 -0.98
CA LEU A 170 9.60 17.60 -1.04
C LEU A 170 9.30 18.85 -0.19
N PHE A 171 8.30 18.87 0.70
CA PHE A 171 7.98 20.07 1.50
C PHE A 171 7.97 19.88 3.02
N PHE A 172 8.59 18.80 3.52
CA PHE A 172 8.47 18.32 4.91
C PHE A 172 8.71 19.40 5.99
N PHE A 173 9.50 20.43 5.71
CA PHE A 173 9.85 21.48 6.69
C PHE A 173 8.96 22.73 6.68
N GLN A 174 8.15 22.95 5.63
CA GLN A 174 7.24 24.11 5.56
C GLN A 174 5.76 23.70 5.69
N PHE A 175 5.49 22.39 5.65
CA PHE A 175 4.17 21.77 5.61
C PHE A 175 3.42 21.74 6.95
N ILE A 176 4.18 21.74 8.05
CA ILE A 176 3.65 21.73 9.42
C ILE A 176 2.73 22.94 9.68
N SER A 177 3.02 24.10 9.07
CA SER A 177 2.14 25.28 9.20
C SER A 177 0.86 25.22 8.36
N PHE A 178 0.74 24.25 7.44
CA PHE A 178 -0.49 23.99 6.67
C PHE A 178 -1.36 22.89 7.31
N PHE A 179 -0.80 22.18 8.30
CA PHE A 179 -1.36 20.98 8.95
C PHE A 179 -2.74 21.23 9.58
N ASN A 180 -3.03 22.47 9.96
CA ASN A 180 -4.35 22.86 10.47
C ASN A 180 -5.43 23.13 9.39
N ILE A 181 -5.13 23.08 8.08
CA ILE A 181 -6.06 23.49 7.00
C ILE A 181 -6.62 22.31 6.17
N LEU A 182 -5.98 21.14 6.12
CA LEU A 182 -6.42 20.01 5.26
C LEU A 182 -6.44 18.68 6.04
N LYS A 183 -7.63 18.31 6.55
CA LYS A 183 -7.93 17.01 7.17
C LYS A 183 -7.80 15.85 6.17
N GLU A 184 -6.61 15.40 5.78
CA GLU A 184 -6.47 14.19 4.94
C GLU A 184 -5.02 13.66 4.88
N GLY A 185 -4.44 13.24 6.01
CA GLY A 185 -3.14 12.56 6.02
C GLY A 185 -2.99 11.62 7.21
N GLU A 186 -2.98 10.31 6.96
CA GLU A 186 -2.70 9.29 7.98
C GLU A 186 -1.19 8.98 8.03
N PHE A 187 -0.53 9.40 9.11
CA PHE A 187 0.87 9.04 9.40
C PHE A 187 0.92 7.65 10.03
N HIS A 188 1.59 6.70 9.36
CA HIS A 188 1.70 5.31 9.81
C HIS A 188 3.13 5.01 10.28
N LEU A 189 3.25 4.61 11.55
CA LEU A 189 4.51 4.30 12.23
C LEU A 189 4.46 2.88 12.82
N ASP A 190 5.35 1.99 12.39
CA ASP A 190 5.48 0.67 12.99
C ASP A 190 6.51 0.70 14.14
N LEU A 191 6.01 0.66 15.38
CA LEU A 191 6.82 0.72 16.59
C LEU A 191 7.84 -0.43 16.71
N TYR A 192 7.56 -1.60 16.14
CA TYR A 192 8.46 -2.75 16.24
C TYR A 192 9.66 -2.68 15.31
N THR A 193 9.61 -1.77 14.33
CA THR A 193 10.71 -1.49 13.39
C THR A 193 11.61 -0.35 13.85
N LEU A 194 11.25 0.33 14.94
CA LEU A 194 12.02 1.44 15.49
C LEU A 194 13.24 0.94 16.26
N SER A 195 14.30 1.75 16.23
CA SER A 195 15.47 1.50 17.06
C SER A 195 15.14 1.65 18.55
N ASP A 196 15.84 0.89 19.39
CA ASP A 196 15.71 0.90 20.85
C ASP A 196 15.81 2.31 21.45
N ASN A 197 16.73 3.12 20.91
CA ASN A 197 16.92 4.51 21.33
C ASN A 197 15.68 5.37 20.99
N LEU A 198 15.13 5.21 19.78
CA LEU A 198 13.95 5.95 19.35
C LEU A 198 12.70 5.55 20.14
N LEU A 199 12.52 4.27 20.44
CA LEU A 199 11.44 3.80 21.31
C LEU A 199 11.48 4.43 22.70
N THR A 200 12.68 4.50 23.29
CA THR A 200 12.89 5.13 24.59
C THR A 200 12.58 6.63 24.56
N MET A 201 12.97 7.33 23.49
CA MET A 201 12.66 8.75 23.30
C MET A 201 11.15 8.98 23.17
N LEU A 202 10.46 8.20 22.33
CA LEU A 202 9.02 8.31 22.13
C LEU A 202 8.22 7.95 23.40
N TRP A 203 8.68 6.96 24.16
CA TRP A 203 8.11 6.60 25.45
C TRP A 203 8.23 7.71 26.48
N ASN A 204 9.42 8.26 26.67
CA ASN A 204 9.62 9.37 27.61
C ASN A 204 8.88 10.63 27.17
N PHE A 205 8.73 10.82 25.85
CA PHE A 205 7.98 11.93 25.28
C PHE A 205 6.49 11.81 25.57
N THR A 206 5.88 10.70 25.18
CA THR A 206 4.45 10.42 25.40
C THR A 206 4.10 10.37 26.89
N ALA A 207 4.94 9.73 27.72
CA ALA A 207 4.71 9.67 29.16
C ALA A 207 4.72 11.04 29.86
N LYS A 208 5.37 12.05 29.28
CA LYS A 208 5.34 13.43 29.81
C LYS A 208 4.15 14.25 29.33
N ARG A 209 3.55 13.87 28.20
CA ARG A 209 2.46 14.63 27.54
C ARG A 209 1.07 14.05 27.82
N VAL A 210 0.99 12.74 28.05
CA VAL A 210 -0.24 11.98 28.30
C VAL A 210 -0.40 11.62 29.80
N ALA A 211 0.28 12.35 30.68
CA ALA A 211 0.23 12.18 32.14
C ALA A 211 -0.97 12.86 32.79
#